data_AF-A0A7K5MC12-F1
#
_entry.id   AF-A0A7K5MC12-F1
#
_cell.length_a   1.000
_cell.length_b   1.000
_cell.length_c   1.000
_cell.angle_alpha   90.00
_cell.angle_beta   90.00
_cell.angle_gamma   90.00
#
_symmetry.space_group_name_H-M   'P 1'
#
loop_
_entity.id
_entity.type
_entity.pdbx_description
1 polymer ?
#
loop_
_entity_poly.entity_id
_entity_poly.type
_entity_poly.pdbx_seq_one_letter_code
_entity_poly.pdbx_strand_id
1 'polypeptide(L)'
;GRADVRLTHEQQRILSHKIEPGQTVKIMAFAGTGKTSTLVKYAEKFSELKFLYLTFNKAVAEKGKMVFPRNVTCKTFHSLAFGSIGRQYKEKGKLNFSKMSVYSISFLLQNREGQSLFVRGKTVSQTLGNFFSSSDEEICEEHVPLWFKNTHGNMQQVSPQEKRINVEEAKEIWHNMKKLDGDAEKKYKMTCDGYLKLWQLSKPQLSGYHAIFVDEAQDCTPAIMDIVQSQNCGKILVGDPHQQIYTFRGAVNTLYLVPHTHVYYLTQSFRFGPEIAYVGATILDVCKGIRSKTLLGG
;
A
#
# COMPACT_ATOMS: atom_id res chain seq x y z
N GLY A 1 -6.60 -5.89 -36.08
CA GLY A 1 -7.77 -5.20 -35.52
C GLY A 1 -7.94 -5.65 -34.08
N ARG A 2 -8.07 -4.72 -33.12
CA ARG A 2 -8.41 -5.09 -31.74
C ARG A 2 -9.90 -5.46 -31.74
N ALA A 3 -10.24 -6.69 -31.34
CA ALA A 3 -11.62 -7.10 -31.15
C ALA A 3 -12.32 -6.08 -30.24
N ASP A 4 -13.52 -5.65 -30.64
CA ASP A 4 -14.29 -4.67 -29.90
C ASP A 4 -14.78 -5.32 -28.60
N VAL A 5 -14.10 -5.02 -27.50
CA VAL A 5 -14.43 -5.60 -26.19
C VAL A 5 -15.76 -5.01 -25.74
N ARG A 6 -16.82 -5.81 -25.77
CA ARG A 6 -18.14 -5.40 -25.28
C ARG A 6 -18.08 -5.10 -23.78
N LEU A 7 -18.24 -3.83 -23.43
CA LEU A 7 -18.26 -3.36 -22.05
C LEU A 7 -19.59 -3.71 -21.37
N THR A 8 -19.54 -4.03 -20.08
CA THR A 8 -20.75 -4.19 -19.26
C THR A 8 -21.40 -2.84 -18.96
N HIS A 9 -22.66 -2.84 -18.55
CA HIS A 9 -23.33 -1.62 -18.07
C HIS A 9 -22.59 -0.97 -16.90
N GLU A 10 -21.99 -1.76 -16.01
CA GLU A 10 -21.18 -1.25 -14.89
C GLU A 10 -19.92 -0.52 -15.38
N GLN A 11 -19.19 -1.13 -16.33
CA GLN A 11 -18.03 -0.49 -16.96
C GLN A 11 -18.44 0.78 -17.73
N GLN A 12 -19.53 0.74 -18.48
CA GLN A 12 -20.04 1.92 -19.20
C GLN A 12 -20.40 3.07 -18.25
N ARG A 13 -21.01 2.79 -17.10
CA ARG A 13 -21.28 3.80 -16.06
C ARG A 13 -20.00 4.45 -15.55
N ILE A 14 -18.98 3.65 -15.25
CA ILE A 14 -17.67 4.19 -14.85
C ILE A 14 -17.08 5.07 -15.95
N LEU A 15 -17.13 4.63 -17.21
CA LEU A 15 -16.63 5.40 -18.36
C LEU A 15 -17.47 6.65 -18.66
N SER A 16 -18.73 6.73 -18.21
CA SER A 16 -19.56 7.92 -18.36
C SER A 16 -19.20 9.03 -17.36
N HIS A 17 -18.52 8.68 -16.28
CA HIS A 17 -18.07 9.62 -15.26
C HIS A 17 -16.78 10.30 -15.70
N LYS A 18 -16.82 11.59 -16.03
CA LYS A 18 -15.59 12.38 -16.26
C LYS A 18 -15.04 12.84 -14.91
N ILE A 19 -13.86 12.35 -14.55
CA ILE A 19 -13.20 12.70 -13.29
C ILE A 19 -12.84 14.19 -13.24
N GLU A 20 -13.12 14.83 -12.11
CA GLU A 20 -12.77 16.23 -11.83
C GLU A 20 -11.72 16.34 -10.70
N PRO A 21 -10.97 17.45 -10.62
CA PRO A 21 -10.08 17.72 -9.49
C PRO A 21 -10.81 17.63 -8.14
N GLY A 22 -10.13 17.12 -7.12
CA GLY A 22 -10.72 16.89 -5.79
C GLY A 22 -11.64 15.67 -5.66
N GLN A 23 -12.17 15.12 -6.76
CA GLN A 23 -13.01 13.93 -6.68
C GLN A 23 -12.21 12.68 -6.28
N THR A 24 -12.82 11.86 -5.43
CA THR A 24 -12.34 10.51 -5.11
C THR A 24 -13.42 9.52 -5.53
N VAL A 25 -13.11 8.69 -6.52
CA VAL A 25 -13.97 7.65 -7.08
C VAL A 25 -13.44 6.30 -6.62
N LYS A 26 -14.31 5.48 -6.01
CA LYS A 26 -13.99 4.09 -5.66
C LYS A 26 -14.66 3.13 -6.62
N ILE A 27 -13.92 2.13 -7.10
CA ILE A 27 -14.43 1.05 -7.94
C ILE A 27 -14.21 -0.25 -7.17
N MET A 28 -15.28 -0.74 -6.55
CA MET A 28 -15.31 -1.98 -5.79
C MET A 28 -15.48 -3.13 -6.79
N ALA A 29 -14.38 -3.81 -7.10
CA ALA A 29 -14.33 -4.71 -8.23
C ALA A 29 -13.97 -6.12 -7.80
N PHE A 30 -14.90 -7.05 -7.97
CA PHE A 30 -14.69 -8.44 -7.58
C PHE A 30 -13.71 -9.16 -8.51
N ALA A 31 -13.28 -10.36 -8.09
CA ALA A 31 -12.39 -11.22 -8.84
C ALA A 31 -12.81 -11.41 -10.31
N GLY A 32 -11.88 -11.18 -11.23
CA GLY A 32 -12.10 -11.44 -12.65
C GLY A 32 -12.94 -10.42 -13.41
N THR A 33 -13.35 -9.31 -12.78
CA THR A 33 -14.28 -8.32 -13.36
C THR A 33 -13.65 -7.28 -14.28
N GLY A 34 -12.36 -7.39 -14.57
CA GLY A 34 -11.67 -6.52 -15.53
C GLY A 34 -11.27 -5.15 -14.97
N LYS A 35 -10.82 -5.06 -13.71
CA LYS A 35 -10.27 -3.83 -13.06
C LYS A 35 -9.36 -3.01 -13.97
N THR A 36 -8.19 -3.58 -14.31
CA THR A 36 -7.17 -2.90 -15.12
C THR A 36 -7.69 -2.60 -16.52
N SER A 37 -8.45 -3.51 -17.14
CA SER A 37 -9.06 -3.28 -18.46
C SER A 37 -10.04 -2.09 -18.45
N THR A 38 -10.80 -1.93 -17.37
CA THR A 38 -11.71 -0.79 -17.19
C THR A 38 -10.94 0.52 -17.11
N LEU A 39 -9.84 0.56 -16.35
CA LEU A 39 -8.95 1.74 -16.30
C LEU A 39 -8.31 2.06 -17.65
N VAL A 40 -7.88 1.03 -18.41
CA VAL A 40 -7.34 1.22 -19.77
C VAL A 40 -8.39 1.87 -20.67
N LYS A 41 -9.62 1.34 -20.68
CA LYS A 41 -10.72 1.88 -21.48
C LYS A 41 -11.14 3.28 -21.04
N TYR A 42 -11.09 3.56 -19.75
CA TYR A 42 -11.29 4.90 -19.22
C TYR A 42 -10.24 5.89 -19.76
N ALA A 43 -8.95 5.53 -19.72
CA ALA A 43 -7.88 6.38 -20.23
C ALA A 43 -7.90 6.54 -21.77
N GLU A 44 -8.32 5.51 -22.51
CA GLU A 44 -8.54 5.58 -23.97
C GLU A 44 -9.67 6.57 -24.30
N LYS A 45 -10.78 6.54 -23.54
CA LYS A 45 -11.93 7.44 -23.75
C LYS A 45 -11.58 8.91 -23.48
N PHE A 46 -10.89 9.17 -22.38
CA PHE A 46 -10.46 10.53 -21.98
C PHE A 46 -9.01 10.78 -22.41
N SER A 47 -8.73 10.62 -23.70
CA SER A 47 -7.39 10.69 -24.29
C SER A 47 -6.70 12.05 -24.14
N GLU A 48 -7.49 13.12 -23.91
CA GLU A 48 -7.03 14.48 -23.65
C GLU A 48 -6.48 14.66 -22.22
N LEU A 49 -6.87 13.80 -21.29
CA LEU A 49 -6.43 13.84 -19.90
C LEU A 49 -5.15 13.04 -19.70
N LYS A 50 -4.33 13.48 -18.75
CA LYS A 50 -3.11 12.79 -18.31
C LYS A 50 -3.33 12.06 -17.00
N PHE A 51 -2.91 10.80 -16.94
CA PHE A 51 -3.12 9.95 -15.77
C PHE A 51 -1.82 9.39 -15.22
N LEU A 52 -1.78 9.18 -13.90
CA LEU A 52 -0.73 8.44 -13.22
C LEU A 52 -1.31 7.13 -12.68
N TYR A 53 -0.86 6.01 -13.22
CA TYR A 53 -1.22 4.68 -12.75
C TYR A 53 -0.21 4.19 -11.70
N LEU A 54 -0.71 3.92 -10.50
CA LEU A 54 0.05 3.46 -9.34
C LEU A 54 -0.43 2.08 -8.89
N THR A 55 0.54 1.23 -8.59
CA THR A 55 0.31 -0.12 -8.04
C THR A 55 1.44 -0.49 -7.08
N PHE A 56 1.20 -1.51 -6.25
CA PHE A 56 2.21 -2.05 -5.35
C PHE A 56 3.20 -2.98 -6.05
N ASN A 57 2.73 -3.80 -6.99
CA ASN A 57 3.53 -4.85 -7.60
C ASN A 57 4.20 -4.37 -8.90
N LYS A 58 5.53 -4.55 -8.98
CA LYS A 58 6.30 -4.22 -10.19
C LYS A 58 5.77 -4.95 -11.43
N ALA A 59 5.39 -6.22 -11.32
CA ALA A 59 4.83 -6.98 -12.44
C ALA A 59 3.53 -6.36 -12.97
N VAL A 60 2.67 -5.86 -12.08
CA VAL A 60 1.43 -5.17 -12.45
C VAL A 60 1.75 -3.83 -13.14
N ALA A 61 2.73 -3.09 -12.64
CA ALA A 61 3.17 -1.83 -13.27
C ALA A 61 3.75 -2.07 -14.69
N GLU A 62 4.59 -3.09 -14.88
CA GLU A 62 5.15 -3.43 -16.19
C GLU A 62 4.06 -3.90 -17.16
N LYS A 63 3.11 -4.73 -16.70
CA LYS A 63 1.94 -5.10 -17.51
C LYS A 63 1.14 -3.86 -17.89
N GLY A 64 0.94 -2.93 -16.95
CA GLY A 64 0.30 -1.63 -17.18
C GLY A 64 0.95 -0.87 -18.33
N LYS A 65 2.28 -0.73 -18.33
CA LYS A 65 3.02 -0.04 -19.40
C LYS A 65 2.79 -0.62 -20.80
N MET A 66 2.49 -1.92 -20.90
CA MET A 66 2.22 -2.59 -22.17
C MET A 66 0.80 -2.34 -22.69
N VAL A 67 -0.17 -2.10 -21.80
CA VAL A 67 -1.60 -2.06 -22.16
C VAL A 67 -2.23 -0.67 -22.10
N PHE A 68 -1.72 0.22 -21.25
CA PHE A 68 -2.25 1.58 -21.13
C PHE A 68 -1.87 2.45 -22.33
N PRO A 69 -2.74 3.40 -22.72
CA PRO A 69 -2.42 4.40 -23.74
C PRO A 69 -1.34 5.39 -23.27
N ARG A 70 -0.78 6.14 -24.23
CA ARG A 70 0.38 7.04 -24.03
C ARG A 70 0.14 8.18 -23.02
N ASN A 71 -1.12 8.53 -22.75
CA ASN A 71 -1.51 9.53 -21.77
C ASN A 71 -1.45 9.02 -20.31
N VAL A 72 -1.03 7.77 -20.08
CA VAL A 72 -0.89 7.18 -18.73
C VAL A 72 0.58 6.89 -18.41
N THR A 73 1.05 7.45 -17.30
CA THR A 73 2.36 7.09 -16.72
C THR A 73 2.18 5.94 -15.73
N CYS A 74 2.81 4.79 -15.94
CA CYS A 74 2.71 3.63 -15.04
C CYS A 74 3.93 3.51 -14.12
N LYS A 75 3.71 3.51 -12.81
CA LYS A 75 4.76 3.43 -11.78
C LYS A 75 4.31 2.60 -10.58
N THR A 76 5.28 2.14 -9.77
CA THR A 76 4.97 1.71 -8.40
C THR A 76 5.19 2.85 -7.41
N PHE A 77 4.51 2.82 -6.26
CA PHE A 77 4.73 3.80 -5.19
C PHE A 77 6.20 3.86 -4.77
N HIS A 78 6.82 2.69 -4.52
CA HIS A 78 8.25 2.61 -4.19
C HIS A 78 9.14 3.14 -5.31
N SER A 79 8.78 3.02 -6.59
CA SER A 79 9.59 3.58 -7.68
C SER A 79 9.60 5.11 -7.69
N LEU A 80 8.49 5.75 -7.32
CA LEU A 80 8.41 7.21 -7.17
C LEU A 80 9.22 7.67 -5.96
N ALA A 81 9.00 7.04 -4.81
CA ALA A 81 9.74 7.33 -3.58
C ALA A 81 11.25 7.07 -3.73
N PHE A 82 11.64 6.03 -4.47
CA PHE A 82 13.03 5.74 -4.77
C PHE A 82 13.65 6.83 -5.65
N GLY A 83 12.94 7.30 -6.67
CA GLY A 83 13.40 8.39 -7.53
C GLY A 83 13.61 9.70 -6.76
N SER A 84 12.73 9.99 -5.80
CA SER A 84 12.77 11.23 -5.01
C SER A 84 13.74 11.19 -3.82
N ILE A 85 13.78 10.09 -3.07
CA ILE A 85 14.51 9.99 -1.80
C ILE A 85 15.42 8.76 -1.79
N GLY A 86 14.97 7.60 -2.25
CA GLY A 86 15.75 6.37 -2.11
C GLY A 86 17.10 6.37 -2.85
N ARG A 87 17.21 7.12 -3.96
CA ARG A 87 18.44 7.20 -4.78
C ARG A 87 19.63 7.73 -3.98
N GLN A 88 19.45 8.77 -3.16
CA GLN A 88 20.54 9.36 -2.37
C GLN A 88 21.11 8.35 -1.34
N TYR A 89 20.25 7.52 -0.73
CA TYR A 89 20.68 6.47 0.19
C TYR A 89 21.41 5.34 -0.54
N LYS A 90 21.01 5.03 -1.78
CA LYS A 90 21.69 4.04 -2.61
C LYS A 90 23.11 4.52 -2.96
N GLU A 91 23.25 5.75 -3.42
CA GLU A 91 24.53 6.35 -3.81
C GLU A 91 25.52 6.43 -2.64
N LYS A 92 25.02 6.69 -1.42
CA LYS A 92 25.81 6.67 -0.18
C LYS A 92 26.09 5.25 0.35
N GLY A 93 25.59 4.19 -0.29
CA GLY A 93 25.74 2.79 0.17
C GLY A 93 25.02 2.49 1.50
N LYS A 94 24.02 3.30 1.85
CA LYS A 94 23.23 3.21 3.08
C LYS A 94 21.87 2.53 2.85
N LEU A 95 21.49 2.27 1.60
CA LEU A 95 20.26 1.57 1.27
C LEU A 95 20.38 0.05 1.44
N ASN A 96 19.41 -0.53 2.12
CA ASN A 96 19.10 -1.95 2.13
C ASN A 96 17.74 -2.16 1.45
N PHE A 97 17.71 -2.97 0.39
CA PHE A 97 16.46 -3.24 -0.33
C PHE A 97 15.49 -4.14 0.45
N SER A 98 15.99 -4.81 1.49
CA SER A 98 15.22 -5.65 2.40
C SER A 98 14.93 -4.94 3.72
N LYS A 99 14.00 -5.49 4.51
CA LYS A 99 13.84 -5.11 5.92
C LYS A 99 15.15 -5.35 6.67
N MET A 100 15.46 -4.51 7.65
CA MET A 100 16.58 -4.77 8.55
C MET A 100 16.33 -6.08 9.31
N SER A 101 17.36 -6.93 9.36
CA SER A 101 17.25 -8.19 10.11
C SER A 101 17.13 -7.91 11.60
N VAL A 102 16.39 -8.76 12.32
CA VAL A 102 16.29 -8.68 13.79
C VAL A 102 17.68 -8.73 14.43
N TYR A 103 18.58 -9.55 13.86
CA TYR A 103 19.98 -9.61 14.26
C TYR A 103 20.66 -8.24 14.14
N SER A 104 20.61 -7.60 12.97
CA SER A 104 21.20 -6.27 12.76
C SER A 104 20.62 -5.22 13.71
N ILE A 105 19.31 -5.25 13.96
CA ILE A 105 18.67 -4.34 14.92
C ILE A 105 19.19 -4.60 16.33
N SER A 106 19.32 -5.86 16.75
CA SER A 106 19.74 -6.20 18.11
C SER A 106 21.13 -5.67 18.49
N PHE A 107 22.04 -5.47 17.52
CA PHE A 107 23.35 -4.82 17.76
C PHE A 107 23.28 -3.30 17.91
N LEU A 108 22.16 -2.68 17.55
CA LEU A 108 21.92 -1.25 17.72
C LEU A 108 21.24 -0.94 19.04
N LEU A 109 20.82 -1.96 19.78
CA LEU A 109 20.07 -1.81 21.01
C LEU A 109 21.01 -1.77 22.23
N GLN A 110 20.60 -0.99 23.23
CA GLN A 110 21.29 -0.94 24.51
C GLN A 110 21.05 -2.22 25.32
N ASN A 111 22.09 -2.72 25.98
CA ASN A 111 21.95 -3.81 26.94
C ASN A 111 21.13 -3.35 28.14
N ARG A 112 20.11 -4.13 28.49
CA ARG A 112 19.28 -3.92 29.69
C ARG A 112 19.15 -5.23 30.42
N GLU A 113 19.40 -5.21 31.73
CA GLU A 113 19.37 -6.41 32.55
C GLU A 113 17.98 -7.08 32.49
N GLY A 114 17.97 -8.42 32.42
CA GLY A 114 16.73 -9.20 32.32
C GLY A 114 16.00 -9.14 30.98
N GLN A 115 16.50 -8.40 29.96
CA GLN A 115 15.85 -8.28 28.67
C GLN A 115 16.68 -8.89 27.53
N SER A 116 16.05 -9.78 26.74
CA SER A 116 16.69 -10.36 25.55
C SER A 116 16.77 -9.34 24.41
N LEU A 117 18.00 -9.05 23.95
CA LEU A 117 18.25 -8.18 22.79
C LEU A 117 17.55 -8.68 21.52
N PHE A 118 17.45 -9.99 21.31
CA PHE A 118 16.81 -10.55 20.12
C PHE A 118 15.29 -10.36 20.14
N VAL A 119 14.67 -10.62 21.31
CA VAL A 119 13.23 -10.38 21.51
C VAL A 119 12.91 -8.91 21.32
N ARG A 120 13.71 -8.02 21.92
CA ARG A 120 13.58 -6.56 21.72
C ARG A 120 13.85 -6.13 20.29
N GLY A 121 14.86 -6.70 19.64
CA GLY A 121 15.13 -6.45 18.22
C GLY A 121 13.93 -6.77 17.34
N LYS A 122 13.16 -7.81 17.68
CA LYS A 122 11.92 -8.16 16.99
C LYS A 122 10.82 -7.13 17.24
N THR A 123 10.57 -6.73 18.49
CA THR A 123 9.52 -5.76 18.82
C THR A 123 9.85 -4.36 18.28
N VAL A 124 11.11 -3.93 18.31
CA VAL A 124 11.60 -2.68 17.70
C VAL A 124 11.47 -2.74 16.17
N SER A 125 11.82 -3.87 15.54
CA SER A 125 11.62 -4.08 14.10
C SER A 125 10.15 -3.96 13.69
N GLN A 126 9.25 -4.55 14.48
CA GLN A 126 7.80 -4.46 14.27
C GLN A 126 7.31 -3.02 14.48
N THR A 127 7.80 -2.33 15.51
CA THR A 127 7.47 -0.93 15.79
C THR A 127 7.83 -0.02 14.62
N LEU A 128 9.05 -0.16 14.07
CA LEU A 128 9.47 0.56 12.87
C LEU A 128 8.60 0.22 11.66
N GLY A 129 8.27 -1.05 11.45
CA GLY A 129 7.39 -1.48 10.36
C GLY A 129 5.97 -0.90 10.46
N ASN A 130 5.41 -0.87 11.66
CA ASN A 130 4.09 -0.27 11.92
C ASN A 130 4.13 1.24 11.65
N PHE A 131 5.18 1.94 12.11
CA PHE A 131 5.37 3.36 11.79
C PHE A 131 5.58 3.64 10.30
N PHE A 132 6.36 2.83 9.60
CA PHE A 132 6.57 3.02 8.15
C PHE A 132 5.29 2.79 7.33
N SER A 133 4.34 2.01 7.85
CA SER A 133 3.06 1.77 7.20
C SER A 133 1.95 2.74 7.65
N SER A 134 2.09 3.44 8.78
CA SER A 134 1.11 4.40 9.28
C SER A 134 1.19 5.77 8.58
N SER A 135 0.15 6.57 8.71
CA SER A 135 0.13 7.99 8.30
C SER A 135 0.83 8.94 9.30
N ASP A 136 1.23 8.43 10.46
CA ASP A 136 1.67 9.26 11.59
C ASP A 136 3.00 9.97 11.32
N GLU A 137 3.15 11.21 11.80
CA GLU A 137 4.39 11.98 11.58
C GLU A 137 5.55 11.50 12.48
N GLU A 138 5.24 10.88 13.62
CA GLU A 138 6.22 10.38 14.60
C GLU A 138 5.91 8.97 15.11
N ILE A 139 6.94 8.29 15.61
CA ILE A 139 6.82 7.00 16.30
C ILE A 139 6.20 7.24 17.69
N CYS A 140 5.03 6.65 17.93
CA CYS A 140 4.34 6.60 19.22
C CYS A 140 4.11 5.16 19.73
N GLU A 141 3.56 5.03 20.95
CA GLU A 141 3.29 3.73 21.60
C GLU A 141 2.30 2.84 20.83
N GLU A 142 1.41 3.41 20.02
CA GLU A 142 0.46 2.65 19.19
C GLU A 142 1.15 1.84 18.08
N HIS A 143 2.38 2.20 17.73
CA HIS A 143 3.17 1.40 16.79
C HIS A 143 3.78 0.15 17.45
N VAL A 144 3.84 0.09 18.78
CA VAL A 144 4.44 -1.05 19.47
C VAL A 144 3.45 -2.23 19.45
N PRO A 145 3.88 -3.46 19.06
CA PRO A 145 2.98 -4.61 19.09
C PRO A 145 2.44 -4.85 20.50
N LEU A 146 1.17 -5.24 20.62
CA LEU A 146 0.56 -5.56 21.91
C LEU A 146 1.15 -6.84 22.55
N TRP A 147 1.62 -7.76 21.71
CA TRP A 147 2.11 -9.06 22.13
C TRP A 147 3.42 -9.41 21.44
N PHE A 148 4.28 -10.13 22.15
CA PHE A 148 5.50 -10.71 21.60
C PHE A 148 5.68 -12.15 22.07
N LYS A 149 6.55 -12.88 21.36
CA LYS A 149 6.94 -14.24 21.71
C LYS A 149 8.30 -14.18 22.41
N ASN A 150 8.37 -14.66 23.65
CA ASN A 150 9.60 -14.64 24.43
C ASN A 150 10.59 -15.76 24.00
N THR A 151 11.73 -15.87 24.68
CA THR A 151 12.79 -16.85 24.38
C THR A 151 12.34 -18.31 24.54
N HIS A 152 11.31 -18.57 25.35
CA HIS A 152 10.74 -19.90 25.57
C HIS A 152 9.59 -20.21 24.60
N GLY A 153 9.25 -19.26 23.72
CA GLY A 153 8.18 -19.41 22.77
C GLY A 153 6.78 -19.08 23.32
N ASN A 154 6.68 -18.55 24.53
CA ASN A 154 5.40 -18.16 25.11
C ASN A 154 5.01 -16.75 24.64
N MET A 155 3.71 -16.57 24.36
CA MET A 155 3.15 -15.25 24.07
C MET A 155 3.03 -14.44 25.36
N GLN A 156 3.55 -13.22 25.36
CA GLN A 156 3.51 -12.28 26.47
C GLN A 156 3.03 -10.92 25.97
N GLN A 157 2.29 -10.22 26.83
CA GLN A 157 1.84 -8.85 26.56
C GLN A 157 2.99 -7.88 26.78
N VAL A 158 3.13 -6.89 25.90
CA VAL A 158 4.11 -5.81 26.09
C VAL A 158 3.62 -4.89 27.20
N SER A 159 4.41 -4.78 28.27
CA SER A 159 4.13 -3.87 29.39
C SER A 159 4.27 -2.40 28.97
N PRO A 160 3.65 -1.45 29.71
CA PRO A 160 3.81 -0.02 29.43
C PRO A 160 5.27 0.45 29.43
N GLN A 161 6.11 -0.11 30.31
CA GLN A 161 7.53 0.21 30.36
C GLN A 161 8.26 -0.30 29.10
N GLU A 162 7.98 -1.52 28.66
CA GLU A 162 8.53 -2.06 27.41
C GLU A 162 8.06 -1.26 26.19
N LYS A 163 6.83 -0.76 26.18
CA LYS A 163 6.36 0.13 25.10
C LYS A 163 7.23 1.38 25.00
N ARG A 164 7.49 2.07 26.11
CA ARG A 164 8.34 3.26 26.15
C ARG A 164 9.75 2.97 25.64
N ILE A 165 10.35 1.88 26.11
CA ILE A 165 11.69 1.43 25.66
C ILE A 165 11.70 1.17 24.14
N ASN A 166 10.70 0.46 23.61
CA ASN A 166 10.60 0.17 22.18
C ASN A 166 10.47 1.45 21.34
N VAL A 167 9.69 2.43 21.81
CA VAL A 167 9.52 3.72 21.13
C VAL A 167 10.84 4.50 21.13
N GLU A 168 11.52 4.61 22.27
CA GLU A 168 12.81 5.30 22.39
C GLU A 168 13.86 4.69 21.44
N GLU A 169 14.00 3.37 21.44
CA GLU A 169 14.97 2.65 20.60
C GLU A 169 14.61 2.74 19.11
N ALA A 170 13.33 2.64 18.76
CA ALA A 170 12.87 2.84 17.40
C ALA A 170 13.11 4.28 16.92
N LYS A 171 12.89 5.30 17.77
CA LYS A 171 13.19 6.70 17.47
C LYS A 171 14.69 6.92 17.25
N GLU A 172 15.54 6.34 18.08
CA GLU A 172 17.01 6.43 17.93
C GLU A 172 17.47 5.81 16.60
N ILE A 173 17.02 4.58 16.31
CA ILE A 173 17.34 3.90 15.06
C ILE A 173 16.84 4.71 13.87
N TRP A 174 15.59 5.18 13.90
CA TRP A 174 15.01 6.00 12.83
C TRP A 174 15.79 7.30 12.61
N HIS A 175 16.15 7.99 13.69
CA HIS A 175 16.97 9.20 13.64
C HIS A 175 18.30 8.94 12.93
N ASN A 176 18.99 7.85 13.27
CA ASN A 176 20.27 7.49 12.66
C ASN A 176 20.15 6.91 11.24
N MET A 177 19.05 6.23 10.90
CA MET A 177 18.73 5.80 9.53
C MET A 177 18.64 6.99 8.58
N LYS A 178 18.05 8.11 9.04
CA LYS A 178 17.84 9.32 8.22
C LYS A 178 19.14 10.02 7.84
N LYS A 179 20.13 10.08 8.75
CA LYS A 179 21.42 10.74 8.50
C LYS A 179 22.12 10.14 7.28
N LEU A 180 22.54 10.94 6.30
CA LEU A 180 23.27 10.40 5.14
C LEU A 180 24.75 10.16 5.44
N ASP A 181 25.31 10.98 6.33
CA ASP A 181 26.71 10.95 6.76
C ASP A 181 26.77 10.71 8.29
N GLY A 182 27.91 10.25 8.82
CA GLY A 182 28.13 10.08 10.27
C GLY A 182 28.01 8.65 10.83
N ASP A 183 27.78 7.65 9.97
CA ASP A 183 27.85 6.23 10.34
C ASP A 183 28.87 5.54 9.44
N ALA A 184 30.15 5.59 9.85
CA ALA A 184 31.27 5.09 9.06
C ALA A 184 31.11 3.61 8.70
N GLU A 185 30.56 2.82 9.63
CA GLU A 185 30.27 1.40 9.44
C GLU A 185 28.95 1.16 8.68
N LYS A 186 28.14 2.20 8.49
CA LYS A 186 26.82 2.17 7.84
C LYS A 186 25.90 1.10 8.45
N LYS A 187 25.94 0.95 9.78
CA LYS A 187 25.08 0.05 10.57
C LYS A 187 23.59 0.38 10.42
N TYR A 188 23.23 1.65 10.39
CA TYR A 188 21.85 2.14 10.31
C TYR A 188 21.36 2.22 8.87
N LYS A 189 21.07 1.09 8.23
CA LYS A 189 20.65 1.08 6.83
C LYS A 189 19.23 1.62 6.64
N MET A 190 19.04 2.47 5.63
CA MET A 190 17.71 2.87 5.16
C MET A 190 17.04 1.70 4.43
N THR A 191 15.77 1.42 4.70
CA THR A 191 15.00 0.35 4.04
C THR A 191 14.10 0.90 2.93
N CYS A 192 13.50 0.01 2.12
CA CYS A 192 12.50 0.41 1.14
C CYS A 192 11.29 1.13 1.76
N ASP A 193 10.76 0.57 2.85
CA ASP A 193 9.64 1.18 3.56
C ASP A 193 10.07 2.44 4.32
N GLY A 194 11.32 2.53 4.76
CA GLY A 194 11.87 3.72 5.40
C GLY A 194 11.98 4.93 4.46
N TYR A 195 12.51 4.77 3.24
CA TYR A 195 12.53 5.90 2.29
C TYR A 195 11.13 6.23 1.77
N LEU A 196 10.22 5.24 1.69
CA LEU A 196 8.82 5.50 1.37
C LEU A 196 8.17 6.34 2.48
N LYS A 197 8.45 6.04 3.75
CA LYS A 197 8.00 6.84 4.89
C LYS A 197 8.55 8.27 4.82
N LEU A 198 9.84 8.46 4.54
CA LEU A 198 10.39 9.81 4.32
C LEU A 198 9.69 10.55 3.18
N TRP A 199 9.33 9.83 2.12
CA TRP A 199 8.65 10.43 0.99
C TRP A 199 7.24 10.86 1.37
N GLN A 200 6.51 10.02 2.10
CA GLN A 200 5.22 10.40 2.69
C GLN A 200 5.34 11.64 3.57
N LEU A 201 6.30 11.66 4.50
CA LEU A 201 6.54 12.80 5.41
C LEU A 201 6.92 14.10 4.68
N SER A 202 7.52 14.01 3.49
CA SER A 202 7.81 15.18 2.65
C SER A 202 6.58 15.81 1.97
N LYS A 203 5.39 15.20 2.14
CA LYS A 203 4.11 15.65 1.56
C LYS A 203 4.22 15.90 0.04
N PRO A 204 4.57 14.86 -0.73
CA PRO A 204 4.99 15.00 -2.11
C PRO A 204 3.81 15.43 -2.99
N GLN A 205 4.09 16.22 -4.01
CA GLN A 205 3.08 16.70 -4.96
C GLN A 205 3.27 16.03 -6.33
N LEU A 206 2.33 15.16 -6.69
CA LEU A 206 2.27 14.42 -7.94
C LEU A 206 1.61 15.28 -9.02
N SER A 207 2.27 16.39 -9.37
CA SER A 207 1.78 17.36 -10.35
C SER A 207 1.85 16.85 -11.80
N GLY A 208 1.13 17.51 -12.71
CA GLY A 208 1.12 17.19 -14.14
C GLY A 208 0.11 16.10 -14.56
N TYR A 209 -0.72 15.63 -13.62
CA TYR A 209 -1.77 14.65 -13.84
C TYR A 209 -3.15 15.20 -13.49
N HIS A 210 -4.15 14.85 -14.29
CA HIS A 210 -5.56 15.19 -14.03
C HIS A 210 -6.19 14.22 -13.04
N ALA A 211 -5.76 12.96 -13.07
CA ALA A 211 -6.13 11.99 -12.05
C ALA A 211 -5.07 10.90 -11.82
N ILE A 212 -5.12 10.31 -10.64
CA ILE A 212 -4.32 9.15 -10.24
C ILE A 212 -5.21 7.91 -10.22
N PHE A 213 -4.76 6.85 -10.86
CA PHE A 213 -5.36 5.52 -10.74
C PHE A 213 -4.56 4.72 -9.72
N VAL A 214 -5.22 4.18 -8.71
CA VAL A 214 -4.61 3.24 -7.75
C VAL A 214 -5.26 1.89 -7.95
N ASP A 215 -4.48 0.92 -8.42
CA ASP A 215 -4.90 -0.48 -8.59
C ASP A 215 -4.50 -1.32 -7.38
N GLU A 216 -5.32 -2.33 -7.08
CA GLU A 216 -5.25 -3.12 -5.84
C GLU A 216 -5.25 -2.23 -4.59
N ALA A 217 -6.13 -1.22 -4.57
CA ALA A 217 -6.20 -0.23 -3.49
C ALA A 217 -6.47 -0.84 -2.10
N GLN A 218 -7.08 -2.03 -2.01
CA GLN A 218 -7.29 -2.75 -0.75
C GLN A 218 -5.97 -3.11 -0.03
N ASP A 219 -4.85 -3.18 -0.76
CA ASP A 219 -3.55 -3.56 -0.23
C ASP A 219 -2.65 -2.34 0.05
N CYS A 220 -3.17 -1.12 -0.09
CA CYS A 220 -2.44 0.09 0.27
C CYS A 220 -2.34 0.25 1.80
N THR A 221 -1.16 0.66 2.26
CA THR A 221 -0.94 1.06 3.66
C THR A 221 -1.49 2.47 3.91
N PRO A 222 -1.80 2.82 5.17
CA PRO A 222 -2.15 4.20 5.52
C PRO A 222 -1.15 5.25 5.01
N ALA A 223 0.16 4.97 5.05
CA ALA A 223 1.19 5.87 4.52
C ALA A 223 1.04 6.13 3.01
N ILE A 224 0.76 5.09 2.22
CA ILE A 224 0.51 5.23 0.78
C ILE A 224 -0.76 6.04 0.54
N MET A 225 -1.80 5.80 1.34
CA MET A 225 -3.07 6.49 1.18
C MET A 225 -3.03 7.94 1.60
N ASP A 226 -2.20 8.30 2.57
CA ASP A 226 -1.91 9.69 2.91
C ASP A 226 -1.26 10.44 1.73
N ILE A 227 -0.30 9.81 1.03
CA ILE A 227 0.27 10.36 -0.21
C ILE A 227 -0.82 10.53 -1.29
N VAL A 228 -1.66 9.54 -1.52
CA VAL A 228 -2.69 9.62 -2.57
C VAL A 228 -3.76 10.67 -2.24
N GLN A 229 -4.22 10.73 -0.99
CA GLN A 229 -5.30 11.63 -0.59
C GLN A 229 -4.87 13.09 -0.54
N SER A 230 -3.59 13.38 -0.25
CA SER A 230 -3.04 14.74 -0.25
C SER A 230 -2.90 15.37 -1.64
N GLN A 231 -3.16 14.63 -2.72
CA GLN A 231 -3.10 15.16 -4.09
C GLN A 231 -4.34 15.97 -4.45
N ASN A 232 -4.18 17.08 -5.16
CA ASN A 232 -5.31 17.94 -5.56
C ASN A 232 -6.07 17.43 -6.79
N CYS A 233 -5.48 16.51 -7.55
CA CYS A 233 -6.09 15.93 -8.74
C CYS A 233 -7.19 14.90 -8.38
N GLY A 234 -7.93 14.44 -9.40
CA GLY A 234 -8.88 13.35 -9.23
C GLY A 234 -8.20 12.05 -8.79
N LYS A 235 -8.92 11.17 -8.08
CA LYS A 235 -8.41 9.86 -7.63
C LYS A 235 -9.41 8.79 -8.03
N ILE A 236 -8.94 7.74 -8.70
CA ILE A 236 -9.73 6.55 -8.99
C ILE A 236 -9.05 5.37 -8.29
N LEU A 237 -9.69 4.89 -7.21
CA LEU A 237 -9.22 3.77 -6.41
C LEU A 237 -9.98 2.52 -6.86
N VAL A 238 -9.28 1.54 -7.42
CA VAL A 238 -9.89 0.27 -7.86
C VAL A 238 -9.27 -0.90 -7.10
N GLY A 239 -10.10 -1.86 -6.72
CA GLY A 239 -9.62 -3.03 -6.00
C GLY A 239 -10.74 -3.96 -5.58
N ASP A 240 -10.36 -5.13 -5.07
CA ASP A 240 -11.31 -6.09 -4.52
C ASP A 240 -11.24 -6.03 -2.98
N PRO A 241 -12.28 -5.49 -2.30
CA PRO A 241 -12.27 -5.41 -0.84
C PRO A 241 -12.21 -6.77 -0.16
N HIS A 242 -12.48 -7.87 -0.86
CA HIS A 242 -12.50 -9.21 -0.29
C HIS A 242 -11.21 -10.00 -0.53
N GLN A 243 -10.30 -9.48 -1.37
CA GLN A 243 -8.99 -10.09 -1.68
C GLN A 243 -7.81 -9.36 -1.01
N GLN A 244 -8.02 -8.72 0.13
CA GLN A 244 -6.93 -8.16 0.90
C GLN A 244 -6.06 -9.28 1.48
N ILE A 245 -4.79 -9.34 1.07
CA ILE A 245 -3.84 -10.39 1.50
C ILE A 245 -2.53 -9.82 2.07
N TYR A 246 -2.31 -8.51 1.97
CA TYR A 246 -1.08 -7.86 2.45
C TYR A 246 -1.20 -7.23 3.86
N THR A 247 -2.16 -7.67 4.68
CA THR A 247 -2.34 -7.16 6.06
C THR A 247 -1.08 -7.29 6.93
N PHE A 248 -0.25 -8.31 6.70
CA PHE A 248 1.04 -8.49 7.38
C PHE A 248 2.07 -7.38 7.09
N ARG A 249 1.80 -6.51 6.11
CA ARG A 249 2.60 -5.31 5.79
C ARG A 249 1.98 -4.01 6.34
N GLY A 250 0.93 -4.10 7.16
CA GLY A 250 0.19 -2.95 7.66
C GLY A 250 -0.83 -2.40 6.66
N ALA A 251 -1.18 -3.15 5.61
CA ALA A 251 -2.26 -2.78 4.71
C ALA A 251 -3.61 -2.83 5.46
N VAL A 252 -4.38 -1.76 5.35
CA VAL A 252 -5.76 -1.68 5.85
C VAL A 252 -6.70 -1.63 4.65
N ASN A 253 -7.92 -2.13 4.79
CA ASN A 253 -8.86 -2.19 3.66
C ASN A 253 -9.37 -0.79 3.33
N THR A 254 -8.53 -0.09 2.60
CA THR A 254 -8.64 1.32 2.24
C THR A 254 -9.94 1.61 1.50
N LEU A 255 -10.41 0.65 0.70
CA LEU A 255 -11.65 0.80 -0.07
C LEU A 255 -12.87 1.07 0.82
N TYR A 256 -12.89 0.58 2.06
CA TYR A 256 -13.97 0.88 3.01
C TYR A 256 -13.75 2.20 3.77
N LEU A 257 -12.50 2.52 4.10
CA LEU A 257 -12.18 3.61 5.01
C LEU A 257 -12.08 4.98 4.33
N VAL A 258 -11.72 5.01 3.04
CA VAL A 258 -11.42 6.28 2.37
C VAL A 258 -12.70 7.05 2.01
N PRO A 259 -12.80 8.34 2.40
CA PRO A 259 -13.85 9.23 1.96
C PRO A 259 -13.91 9.27 0.43
N HIS A 260 -15.11 9.29 -0.11
CA HIS A 260 -15.31 9.23 -1.55
C HIS A 260 -16.48 10.11 -1.96
N THR A 261 -16.37 10.62 -3.17
CA THR A 261 -17.44 11.36 -3.85
C THR A 261 -18.37 10.41 -4.59
N HIS A 262 -17.82 9.30 -5.13
CA HIS A 262 -18.56 8.35 -5.95
C HIS A 262 -18.06 6.93 -5.70
N VAL A 263 -18.97 5.97 -5.78
CA VAL A 263 -18.68 4.54 -5.68
C VAL A 263 -19.35 3.78 -6.82
N TYR A 264 -18.57 2.93 -7.48
CA TYR A 264 -19.03 2.02 -8.51
C TYR A 264 -18.68 0.59 -8.12
N TYR A 265 -19.38 -0.36 -8.73
CA TYR A 265 -19.17 -1.79 -8.52
C TYR A 265 -18.88 -2.45 -9.86
N LEU A 266 -17.98 -3.42 -9.86
CA LEU A 266 -17.81 -4.39 -10.94
C LEU A 266 -18.07 -5.77 -10.36
N THR A 267 -19.14 -6.43 -10.80
CA THR A 267 -19.63 -7.70 -10.24
C THR A 267 -19.55 -8.87 -11.22
N GLN A 268 -19.58 -8.60 -12.52
CA GLN A 268 -19.51 -9.62 -13.57
C GLN A 268 -18.07 -10.05 -13.87
N SER A 269 -17.73 -11.30 -13.58
CA SER A 269 -16.44 -11.92 -13.87
C SER A 269 -16.37 -12.40 -15.31
N PHE A 270 -15.22 -12.19 -15.95
CA PHE A 270 -14.90 -12.75 -17.27
C PHE A 270 -13.94 -13.94 -17.20
N ARG A 271 -13.65 -14.43 -15.98
CA ARG A 271 -12.67 -15.51 -15.75
C ARG A 271 -13.33 -16.87 -15.54
N PHE A 272 -14.55 -16.89 -15.04
CA PHE A 272 -15.25 -18.10 -14.64
C PHE A 272 -16.75 -17.95 -14.79
N GLY A 273 -17.42 -19.08 -15.04
CA GLY A 273 -18.87 -19.17 -15.21
C GLY A 273 -19.67 -19.11 -13.91
N PRO A 274 -21.01 -19.19 -14.01
CA PRO A 274 -21.93 -18.96 -12.89
C PRO A 274 -21.77 -19.96 -11.74
N GLU A 275 -21.37 -21.20 -12.01
CA GLU A 275 -21.20 -22.24 -10.99
C GLU A 275 -20.08 -21.90 -10.02
N ILE A 276 -18.93 -21.48 -10.54
CA ILE A 276 -17.78 -21.06 -9.73
C ILE A 276 -18.10 -19.74 -9.01
N ALA A 277 -18.78 -18.82 -9.70
CA ALA A 277 -19.20 -17.56 -9.11
C ALA A 277 -20.15 -17.76 -7.92
N TYR A 278 -21.09 -18.70 -8.02
CA TYR A 278 -22.01 -19.06 -6.96
C TYR A 278 -21.29 -19.60 -5.72
N VAL A 279 -20.33 -20.52 -5.90
CA VAL A 279 -19.51 -21.02 -4.79
C VAL A 279 -18.73 -19.88 -4.13
N GLY A 280 -18.09 -19.01 -4.93
CA GLY A 280 -17.38 -17.84 -4.43
C GLY A 280 -18.28 -16.88 -3.64
N ALA A 281 -19.47 -16.59 -4.15
CA ALA A 281 -20.45 -15.75 -3.49
C ALA A 281 -20.95 -16.37 -2.18
N THR A 282 -21.17 -17.69 -2.15
CA THR A 282 -21.60 -18.41 -0.94
C THR A 282 -20.54 -18.32 0.16
N ILE A 283 -19.26 -18.47 -0.18
CA ILE A 283 -18.16 -18.30 0.78
C ILE A 283 -18.13 -16.86 1.31
N LEU A 284 -18.35 -15.86 0.46
CA LEU A 284 -18.40 -14.46 0.88
C LEU A 284 -19.59 -14.15 1.80
N ASP A 285 -20.76 -14.75 1.55
CA ASP A 285 -21.92 -14.61 2.45
C ASP A 285 -21.65 -15.27 3.80
N VAL A 286 -21.28 -16.56 3.81
CA VAL A 286 -21.08 -17.32 5.06
C VAL A 286 -19.94 -16.73 5.91
N CYS A 287 -18.81 -16.37 5.30
CA CYS A 287 -17.65 -15.91 6.05
C CYS A 287 -17.64 -14.40 6.34
N LYS A 288 -18.32 -13.58 5.53
CA LYS A 288 -18.24 -12.11 5.61
C LYS A 288 -19.59 -11.39 5.61
N GLY A 289 -20.72 -12.12 5.57
CA GLY A 289 -22.07 -11.56 5.59
C GLY A 289 -22.44 -10.73 4.35
N ILE A 290 -21.78 -10.95 3.22
CA ILE A 290 -21.99 -10.15 2.01
C ILE A 290 -23.21 -10.65 1.24
N ARG A 291 -24.33 -9.95 1.38
CA ARG A 291 -25.63 -10.32 0.76
C ARG A 291 -26.18 -9.29 -0.23
N SER A 292 -25.70 -8.05 -0.17
CA SER A 292 -26.24 -6.94 -0.97
C SER A 292 -25.65 -6.83 -2.38
N LYS A 293 -24.54 -7.52 -2.65
CA LYS A 293 -23.84 -7.57 -3.94
C LYS A 293 -23.26 -8.96 -4.16
N THR A 294 -23.52 -9.54 -5.32
CA THR A 294 -23.17 -10.93 -5.65
C THR A 294 -22.16 -10.96 -6.78
N LEU A 295 -21.15 -11.83 -6.66
CA LEU A 295 -20.23 -12.15 -7.74
C LEU A 295 -20.97 -12.91 -8.83
N LEU A 296 -20.97 -12.37 -10.05
CA LEU A 296 -21.66 -12.95 -11.19
C LEU A 296 -20.64 -13.60 -12.12
N GLY A 297 -20.91 -14.84 -12.54
CA GLY A 297 -20.13 -15.50 -13.60
C GLY A 297 -20.62 -15.04 -14.96
N GLY A 298 -19.69 -14.77 -15.87
CA GLY A 298 -19.96 -14.33 -17.24
C GLY A 298 -19.82 -15.43 -18.27
#